data_AF-A0A383B2T1-F1
#
_entry.id   AF-A0A383B2T1-F1
#
_cell.length_a   1.000
_cell.length_b   1.000
_cell.length_c   1.000
_cell.angle_alpha   90.00
_cell.angle_beta   90.00
_cell.angle_gamma   90.00
#
_symmetry.space_group_name_H-M   'P 1'
#
loop_
_entity.id
_entity.type
_entity.pdbx_description
1 polymer ?
#
loop_
_entity_poly.entity_id
_entity_poly.type
_entity_poly.pdbx_seq_one_letter_code
_entity_poly.pdbx_strand_id
1 'polypeptide(L)' 'MYVALMRSAYSTNIKERKDHSTAIFDIEGRVIVQGESLPLHLA' A
#
# COMPACT_ATOMS: atom_id res chain seq x y z
N MET A 1 -6.78 0.48 -4.87
CA MET A 1 -6.14 1.60 -4.15
C MET A 1 -4.71 1.84 -4.61
N TYR A 2 -3.86 0.82 -4.73
CA TYR A 2 -2.44 0.91 -5.10
C TYR A 2 -2.13 1.86 -6.30
N VAL A 3 -2.74 1.64 -7.47
CA VAL A 3 -2.50 2.46 -8.66
C VAL A 3 -3.03 3.90 -8.53
N ALA A 4 -4.11 4.10 -7.76
CA ALA A 4 -4.66 5.42 -7.54
C ALA A 4 -3.69 6.31 -6.75
N LEU A 5 -3.03 5.74 -5.72
CA LEU A 5 -2.00 6.44 -4.94
C LEU A 5 -0.79 6.83 -5.81
N MET A 6 -0.31 5.94 -6.67
CA MET A 6 0.79 6.28 -7.60
C MET A 6 0.41 7.44 -8.52
N ARG A 7 -0.80 7.43 -9.08
CA ARG A 7 -1.24 8.44 -10.06
C ARG A 7 -1.46 9.82 -9.45
N SER A 8 -1.88 9.89 -8.19
CA SER A 8 -2.11 11.16 -7.49
C SER A 8 -0.90 11.67 -6.70
N ALA A 9 0.12 10.84 -6.48
CA ALA A 9 1.26 11.20 -5.66
C ALA A 9 2.22 12.18 -6.36
N TYR A 10 2.65 13.19 -5.62
CA TYR A 10 3.76 14.07 -5.99
C TYR A 10 5.12 13.50 -5.56
N SER A 11 5.16 12.64 -4.53
CA SER A 11 6.38 12.04 -4.02
C SER A 11 6.95 11.00 -4.99
N THR A 12 8.22 11.15 -5.36
CA THR A 12 8.96 10.17 -6.17
C THR A 12 9.04 8.81 -5.48
N ASN A 13 9.06 8.77 -4.15
CA ASN A 13 9.05 7.50 -3.42
C ASN A 13 7.75 6.72 -3.66
N ILE A 14 6.62 7.40 -3.76
CA ILE A 14 5.31 6.77 -4.00
C ILE A 14 5.09 6.53 -5.50
N LYS A 15 5.38 7.53 -6.35
CA LYS A 15 5.06 7.50 -7.78
C LYS A 15 5.98 6.58 -8.59
N GLU A 16 7.28 6.66 -8.34
CA GLU A 16 8.31 5.96 -9.13
C GLU A 16 8.86 4.75 -8.40
N ARG A 17 9.23 4.92 -7.11
CA ARG A 17 9.80 3.83 -6.30
C ARG A 17 8.75 2.88 -5.74
N LYS A 18 7.46 3.25 -5.79
CA LYS A 18 6.32 2.46 -5.32
C LYS A 18 6.46 2.00 -3.86
N ASP A 19 7.09 2.85 -3.07
CA ASP A 19 7.31 2.66 -1.64
C ASP A 19 6.04 3.04 -0.87
N HIS A 20 5.00 2.25 -1.07
CA HIS A 20 3.73 2.38 -0.37
C HIS A 20 3.00 1.04 -0.36
N SER A 21 2.31 0.73 0.74
CA SER A 21 1.55 -0.51 0.88
C SER A 21 0.06 -0.21 1.07
N THR A 22 -0.80 -1.14 0.68
CA THR A 22 -2.24 -1.06 0.90
C THR A 22 -2.76 -2.41 1.37
N ALA A 23 -3.53 -2.45 2.45
CA ALA A 23 -4.21 -3.65 2.91
C ALA A 23 -5.65 -3.38 3.33
N ILE A 24 -6.44 -4.44 3.34
CA ILE A 24 -7.78 -4.50 3.91
C ILE A 24 -7.70 -5.39 5.14
N PHE A 25 -8.22 -4.90 6.25
CA PHE A 25 -8.26 -5.60 7.52
C PHE A 25 -9.71 -5.93 7.88
N ASP A 26 -9.91 -7.04 8.58
CA ASP A 26 -11.19 -7.29 9.25
C ASP A 26 -11.31 -6.48 10.55
N ILE A 27 -12.46 -6.60 11.21
CA ILE A 27 -12.74 -5.90 12.48
C ILE A 27 -11.85 -6.38 13.64
N GLU A 28 -11.22 -7.54 13.52
CA GLU A 28 -10.29 -8.09 14.51
C GLU A 28 -8.84 -7.67 14.20
N GLY A 29 -8.61 -6.86 13.16
CA GLY A 29 -7.30 -6.36 12.76
C GLY A 29 -6.47 -7.37 11.95
N ARG A 30 -7.07 -8.47 11.46
CA ARG A 30 -6.36 -9.44 10.62
C ARG A 30 -6.30 -8.95 9.19
N VAL A 31 -5.16 -9.11 8.53
CA VAL A 31 -4.99 -8.81 7.11
C VAL A 31 -5.83 -9.79 6.29
N ILE A 32 -6.81 -9.27 5.54
CA ILE A 32 -7.64 -10.05 4.62
C ILE A 32 -7.03 -10.06 3.22
N VAL A 33 -6.52 -8.90 2.77
CA VAL A 33 -5.82 -8.73 1.49
C VAL A 33 -4.73 -7.68 1.64
N GLN A 34 -3.58 -7.93 1.03
CA GLN A 34 -2.49 -6.96 0.89
C GLN A 34 -2.10 -6.81 -0.58
N GLY A 35 -1.90 -5.56 -1.03
CA GLY A 35 -1.37 -5.24 -2.35
C GLY A 35 0.14 -5.46 -2.43
N GLU A 36 0.67 -5.56 -3.65
CA GLU A 36 2.03 -6.02 -4.04
C GLU A 36 3.26 -5.26 -3.48
N SER A 37 3.12 -4.44 -2.45
CA SER A 37 4.24 -3.78 -1.79
C SER A 37 4.90 -4.72 -0.78
N LEU A 38 6.24 -4.75 -0.78
CA LEU A 38 7.07 -5.43 0.21
C LEU A 38 6.47 -5.26 1.61
N PRO A 39 6.32 -6.33 2.42
CA PRO A 39 5.55 -6.34 3.66
C PRO A 39 6.26 -5.64 4.83
N LEU A 40 6.94 -4.52 4.57
CA LEU A 40 7.66 -3.78 5.60
C LEU A 40 6.71 -2.93 6.47
N HIS A 41 5.62 -2.43 5.91
CA HIS A 41 4.72 -1.46 6.56
C HIS A 41 3.53 -2.08 7.28
N LEU A 42 3.20 -3.33 6.96
CA LEU A 42 1.95 -3.98 7.36
C LEU A 42 2.34 -5.28 8.07
N ALA A 43 2.72 -5.16 9.35
CA ALA A 43 2.98 -6.27 10.26
C ALA A 43 1.73 -6.56 11.10
#